data_AF-A0A9D2H342-F1
#
_entry.id   AF-A0A9D2H342-F1
#
_cell.length_a   1.000
_cell.length_b   1.000
_cell.length_c   1.000
_cell.angle_alpha   90.00
_cell.angle_beta   90.00
_cell.angle_gamma   90.00
#
_symmetry.space_group_name_H-M   'P 1'
#
loop_
_entity.id
_entity.type
_entity.pdbx_description
1 polymer ?
#
loop_
_entity_poly.entity_id
_entity_poly.type
_entity_poly.pdbx_seq_one_letter_code
_entity_poly.pdbx_strand_id
1 'polypeptide(L)'
;MIGRKPKNNYKLFIFFIAALLLVGGTFIAALIYFGSTGELSEFLRALGETLRSKGIYGVFAVFWLAVIPLLLIALIIVVLVRRKKVRSFEDTWISATELAARHEAERKAKEEAAKAAVPEPRFSTLNALDSKRTRPREEACSKVASLRELCEKFRDFAAAKMGLYYDIATIREFIVGLAVSHIIILQGMSGTGKTSLAYAFGEFLGNPSVIIPVQPMWKERTDLLGYYNEFTHKYNETLLLQKMYEANGKQEMYIAVLDEVNIARVEYYFAEFLSLLEVPDANSRYLDVVPDRWENDPAALKNGRIKLPGNMWFIGTANNDDSTFAISDKVYDRAMVLDFHAKAEEFLVDDPEDKARPVFFTARQFENLVAKEQEWFELTTRNEHRLKTLDEYLIEKFQISFGNRIMRQIRSYISVYVACGGEELTALDDILSKKVFRKLAALNAAYVRSEGEALCDFLDRLFGDDRMPKCKETVRIIVRNG
;
A
#
# COMPACT_ATOMS: atom_id res chain seq x y z
N MET A 1 -29.91 7.81 58.82
CA MET A 1 -30.10 8.45 60.14
C MET A 1 -30.21 9.96 59.96
N ILE A 2 -31.21 10.55 60.61
CA ILE A 2 -31.72 11.91 60.41
C ILE A 2 -30.71 12.95 60.94
N GLY A 3 -30.17 13.78 60.05
CA GLY A 3 -29.31 14.91 60.40
C GLY A 3 -30.15 16.12 60.83
N ARG A 4 -30.25 16.38 62.14
CA ARG A 4 -30.78 17.63 62.70
C ARG A 4 -29.91 18.82 62.26
N LYS A 5 -30.50 19.79 61.56
CA LYS A 5 -29.89 21.12 61.32
C LYS A 5 -29.68 21.84 62.67
N PRO A 6 -28.48 22.37 62.98
CA PRO A 6 -28.28 23.22 64.14
C PRO A 6 -28.93 24.60 63.91
N LYS A 7 -29.74 25.03 64.88
CA LYS A 7 -30.44 26.33 64.89
C LYS A 7 -29.45 27.50 64.88
N ASN A 8 -29.82 28.51 64.10
CA ASN A 8 -29.16 29.80 63.91
C ASN A 8 -28.92 30.57 65.22
N ASN A 9 -27.71 30.44 65.80
CA ASN A 9 -27.18 31.41 66.79
C ASN A 9 -26.12 32.35 66.17
N TYR A 10 -25.73 32.14 64.91
CA TYR A 10 -24.73 32.97 64.23
C TYR A 10 -25.22 34.38 63.91
N LYS A 11 -26.53 34.59 63.70
CA LYS A 11 -27.08 35.91 63.34
C LYS A 11 -26.92 36.94 64.48
N LEU A 12 -27.11 36.53 65.73
CA LEU A 12 -26.93 37.41 66.89
C LEU A 12 -25.44 37.72 67.14
N PHE A 13 -24.57 36.73 66.94
CA PHE A 13 -23.12 36.89 67.09
C PHE A 13 -22.49 37.75 65.98
N ILE A 14 -22.95 37.59 64.73
CA ILE A 14 -22.55 38.43 63.59
C ILE A 14 -23.04 39.86 63.81
N PHE A 15 -24.24 40.07 64.32
CA PHE A 15 -24.76 41.41 64.64
C PHE A 15 -23.93 42.10 65.72
N PHE A 16 -23.52 41.37 66.76
CA PHE A 16 -22.66 41.90 67.83
C PHE A 16 -21.25 42.26 67.33
N ILE A 17 -20.64 41.40 66.50
CA ILE A 17 -19.33 41.68 65.88
C ILE A 17 -19.43 42.85 64.91
N ALA A 18 -20.50 42.93 64.11
CA ALA A 18 -20.72 44.04 63.20
C ALA A 18 -20.87 45.38 63.95
N ALA A 19 -21.63 45.41 65.05
CA ALA A 19 -21.77 46.60 65.88
C ALA A 19 -20.42 47.00 66.53
N LEU A 20 -19.63 46.03 66.99
CA LEU A 20 -18.33 46.28 67.62
C LEU A 20 -17.28 46.78 66.61
N LEU A 21 -17.31 46.27 65.37
CA LEU A 21 -16.49 46.75 64.26
C LEU A 21 -16.92 48.14 63.78
N LEU A 22 -18.22 48.47 63.85
CA LEU A 22 -18.73 49.78 63.46
C LEU A 22 -18.31 50.84 64.48
N VAL A 23 -18.45 50.55 65.79
CA VAL A 23 -17.99 51.44 66.87
C VAL A 23 -16.46 51.58 66.86
N GLY A 24 -15.73 50.47 66.78
CA GLY A 24 -14.26 50.48 66.71
C GLY A 24 -13.75 51.18 65.43
N GLY A 25 -14.42 50.96 64.30
CA GLY A 25 -14.12 51.61 63.03
C GLY A 25 -14.35 53.12 63.08
N THR A 26 -15.46 53.58 63.66
CA THR A 26 -15.72 55.02 63.85
C THR A 26 -14.70 55.68 64.79
N PHE A 27 -14.23 54.96 65.82
CA PHE A 27 -13.22 55.45 66.74
C PHE A 27 -11.84 55.59 66.07
N ILE A 28 -11.45 54.60 65.27
CA ILE A 28 -10.19 54.64 64.50
C ILE A 28 -10.27 55.73 63.42
N ALA A 29 -11.42 55.90 62.75
CA ALA A 29 -11.61 56.96 61.77
C ALA A 29 -11.52 58.36 62.41
N ALA A 30 -12.07 58.54 63.62
CA ALA A 30 -11.93 59.78 64.38
C ALA A 30 -10.47 60.06 64.78
N LEU A 31 -9.72 59.03 65.23
CA LEU A 31 -8.29 59.17 65.53
C LEU A 31 -7.46 59.57 64.30
N ILE A 32 -7.78 59.03 63.13
CA ILE A 32 -7.10 59.38 61.88
C ILE A 32 -7.47 60.80 61.45
N TYR A 33 -8.75 61.17 61.53
CA TYR A 33 -9.25 62.50 61.16
C TYR A 33 -8.61 63.60 62.03
N PHE A 34 -8.71 63.50 63.35
CA PHE A 34 -8.11 64.47 64.28
C PHE A 34 -6.58 64.39 64.33
N GLY A 35 -6.00 63.24 63.99
CA GLY A 35 -4.56 63.10 63.73
C GLY A 35 -4.10 63.92 62.53
N SER A 36 -4.89 63.98 61.47
CA SER A 36 -4.56 64.72 60.24
C SER A 36 -4.74 66.23 60.35
N THR A 37 -5.64 66.71 61.22
CA THR A 37 -5.87 68.15 61.46
C THR A 37 -4.94 68.75 62.51
N GLY A 38 -4.09 67.94 63.17
CA GLY A 38 -3.18 68.38 64.23
C GLY A 38 -3.85 68.57 65.61
N GLU A 39 -5.16 68.33 65.72
CA GLU A 39 -5.97 68.54 66.93
C GLU A 39 -6.15 67.26 67.78
N LEU A 40 -5.40 66.18 67.48
CA LEU A 40 -5.45 64.90 68.19
C LEU A 40 -5.28 65.04 69.71
N SER A 41 -4.46 66.00 70.13
CA SER A 41 -4.22 66.27 71.55
C SER A 41 -5.45 66.83 72.27
N GLU A 42 -6.27 67.66 71.60
CA GLU A 42 -7.52 68.18 72.18
C GLU A 42 -8.61 67.11 72.22
N PHE A 43 -8.73 66.28 71.18
CA PHE A 43 -9.66 65.15 71.17
C PHE A 43 -9.36 64.14 72.29
N LEU A 44 -8.09 63.74 72.44
CA LEU A 44 -7.66 62.82 73.51
C LEU A 44 -7.84 63.45 74.90
N ARG A 45 -7.67 64.77 75.03
CA ARG A 45 -7.89 65.50 76.27
C ARG A 45 -9.37 65.61 76.64
N ALA A 46 -10.25 65.88 75.67
CA ALA A 46 -11.70 65.87 75.88
C ALA A 46 -12.22 64.47 76.24
N LEU A 47 -11.70 63.43 75.59
CA LEU A 47 -12.03 62.03 75.90
C LEU A 47 -11.53 61.65 77.30
N GLY A 48 -10.32 62.09 77.65
CA GLY A 48 -9.73 61.96 78.98
C GLY A 48 -10.51 62.69 80.07
N GLU A 49 -11.00 63.91 79.81
CA GLU A 49 -11.81 64.71 80.75
C GLU A 49 -13.20 64.13 80.96
N THR A 50 -13.81 63.58 79.90
CA THR A 50 -15.10 62.88 80.00
C THR A 50 -14.97 61.58 80.81
N LEU A 51 -13.85 60.88 80.67
CA LEU A 51 -13.52 59.71 81.48
C LEU A 51 -13.18 60.07 82.94
N ARG A 52 -12.61 61.27 83.20
CA ARG A 52 -12.16 61.73 84.52
C ARG A 52 -13.27 62.13 85.50
N SER A 53 -14.53 62.11 85.08
CA SER A 53 -15.67 62.25 86.00
C SER A 53 -15.62 61.10 87.03
N LYS A 54 -15.61 61.45 88.33
CA LYS A 54 -15.24 60.58 89.46
C LYS A 54 -16.13 59.34 89.71
N GLY A 55 -17.02 58.97 88.79
CA GLY A 55 -17.84 57.76 88.86
C GLY A 55 -17.52 56.67 87.82
N ILE A 56 -16.91 56.99 86.68
CA ILE A 56 -16.89 56.09 85.51
C ILE A 56 -15.61 55.26 85.44
N TYR A 57 -14.47 55.78 85.90
CA TYR A 57 -13.16 55.09 85.83
C TYR A 57 -13.14 53.75 86.58
N GLY A 58 -13.78 53.68 87.76
CA GLY A 58 -13.83 52.45 88.56
C GLY A 58 -14.62 51.34 87.88
N VAL A 59 -15.76 51.68 87.26
CA VAL A 59 -16.61 50.71 86.54
C VAL A 59 -15.95 50.26 85.24
N PHE A 60 -15.30 51.18 84.50
CA PHE A 60 -14.60 50.85 83.26
C PHE A 60 -13.37 49.98 83.50
N ALA A 61 -12.56 50.28 84.53
CA ALA A 61 -11.37 49.49 84.85
C ALA A 61 -11.71 48.05 85.27
N VAL A 62 -12.75 47.89 86.10
CA VAL A 62 -13.22 46.56 86.54
C VAL A 62 -13.86 45.79 85.39
N PHE A 63 -14.62 46.45 84.52
CA PHE A 63 -15.21 45.83 83.33
C PHE A 63 -14.13 45.30 82.38
N TRP A 64 -13.08 46.09 82.10
CA TRP A 64 -12.00 45.66 81.21
C TRP A 64 -11.08 44.61 81.86
N LEU A 65 -10.84 44.66 83.17
CA LEU A 65 -10.11 43.61 83.90
C LEU A 65 -10.83 42.24 83.85
N ALA A 66 -12.16 42.21 83.76
CA ALA A 66 -12.93 40.97 83.63
C ALA A 66 -13.11 40.52 82.17
N VAL A 67 -13.24 41.45 81.23
CA VAL A 67 -13.54 41.16 79.81
C VAL A 67 -12.29 40.75 79.03
N ILE A 68 -11.12 41.32 79.32
CA ILE A 68 -9.87 41.00 78.60
C ILE A 68 -9.46 39.52 78.76
N PRO A 69 -9.49 38.92 79.97
CA PRO A 69 -9.18 37.49 80.14
C PRO A 69 -10.17 36.58 79.39
N LEU A 70 -11.46 36.92 79.39
CA LEU A 70 -12.49 36.16 78.67
C LEU A 70 -12.30 36.22 77.15
N LEU A 71 -11.91 37.39 76.61
CA LEU A 71 -11.59 37.55 75.19
C LEU A 71 -10.32 36.79 74.81
N LEU A 72 -9.30 36.77 75.66
CA LEU A 72 -8.08 35.98 75.45
C LEU A 72 -8.36 34.48 75.46
N ILE A 73 -9.19 33.99 76.38
CA ILE A 73 -9.60 32.57 76.42
C ILE A 73 -10.42 32.22 75.18
N ALA A 74 -11.36 33.08 74.77
CA ALA A 74 -12.13 32.88 73.55
C ALA A 74 -11.23 32.85 72.30
N LEU A 75 -10.22 33.72 72.23
CA LEU A 75 -9.22 33.73 71.15
C LEU A 75 -8.41 32.42 71.11
N ILE A 76 -7.94 31.95 72.27
CA ILE A 76 -7.19 30.69 72.39
C ILE A 76 -8.06 29.49 71.96
N ILE A 77 -9.33 29.45 72.36
CA ILE A 77 -10.28 28.40 71.96
C ILE A 77 -10.50 28.44 70.44
N VAL A 78 -10.69 29.62 69.84
CA VAL A 78 -10.85 29.77 68.39
C VAL A 78 -9.60 29.31 67.63
N VAL A 79 -8.40 29.64 68.12
CA VAL A 79 -7.13 29.22 67.53
C VAL A 79 -6.92 27.71 67.64
N LEU A 80 -7.25 27.10 68.79
CA LEU A 80 -7.15 25.66 68.99
C LEU A 80 -8.16 24.87 68.12
N VAL A 81 -9.41 25.36 68.02
CA VAL A 81 -10.44 24.76 67.17
C VAL A 81 -10.10 24.90 65.69
N ARG A 82 -9.53 26.03 65.26
CA ARG A 82 -9.02 26.20 63.88
C ARG A 82 -7.86 25.25 63.58
N ARG A 83 -6.89 25.10 64.48
CA ARG A 83 -5.77 24.16 64.28
C ARG A 83 -6.22 22.70 64.13
N LYS A 84 -7.21 22.26 64.92
CA LYS A 84 -7.73 20.88 64.85
C LYS A 84 -8.50 20.61 63.56
N LYS A 85 -9.25 21.60 63.07
CA LYS A 85 -10.05 21.48 61.83
C LYS A 85 -9.22 21.61 60.55
N VAL A 86 -8.14 22.40 60.57
CA VAL A 86 -7.21 22.52 59.43
C VAL A 86 -6.38 21.25 59.25
N ARG A 87 -5.79 20.68 60.31
CA ARG A 87 -5.04 19.41 60.22
C ARG A 87 -5.89 18.26 59.70
N SER A 88 -7.11 18.10 60.24
CA SER A 88 -8.03 17.06 59.77
C SER A 88 -8.41 17.19 58.30
N PHE A 89 -8.39 18.41 57.74
CA PHE A 89 -8.72 18.68 56.34
C PHE A 89 -7.49 18.51 55.45
N GLU A 90 -6.30 18.94 55.89
CA GLU A 90 -5.03 18.66 55.20
C GLU A 90 -4.77 17.16 55.07
N ASP A 91 -4.97 16.38 56.15
CA ASP A 91 -4.73 14.92 56.12
C ASP A 91 -5.70 14.20 55.15
N THR A 92 -6.95 14.65 55.04
CA THR A 92 -7.90 14.08 54.08
C THR A 92 -7.63 14.51 52.65
N TRP A 93 -7.18 15.74 52.42
CA TRP A 93 -6.80 16.22 51.10
C TRP A 93 -5.54 15.54 50.58
N ILE A 94 -4.51 15.42 51.42
CA ILE A 94 -3.26 14.73 51.07
C ILE A 94 -3.54 13.26 50.72
N SER A 95 -4.35 12.58 51.55
CA SER A 95 -4.76 11.19 51.28
C SER A 95 -5.57 11.04 49.98
N ALA A 96 -6.49 11.97 49.69
CA ALA A 96 -7.27 11.94 48.45
C ALA A 96 -6.39 12.21 47.21
N THR A 97 -5.42 13.13 47.31
CA THR A 97 -4.48 13.40 46.21
C THR A 97 -3.50 12.25 45.96
N GLU A 98 -3.02 11.59 47.01
CA GLU A 98 -2.17 10.41 46.89
C GLU A 98 -2.94 9.22 46.28
N LEU A 99 -4.21 9.04 46.64
CA LEU A 99 -5.06 8.00 46.07
C LEU A 99 -5.34 8.26 44.57
N ALA A 100 -5.59 9.51 44.20
CA ALA A 100 -5.77 9.91 42.80
C ALA A 100 -4.48 9.70 41.98
N ALA A 101 -3.33 10.07 42.53
CA ALA A 101 -2.02 9.85 41.89
C ALA A 101 -1.70 8.36 41.73
N ARG A 102 -2.05 7.52 42.73
CA ARG A 102 -1.91 6.06 42.63
C ARG A 102 -2.82 5.46 41.57
N HIS A 103 -4.08 5.88 41.48
CA HIS A 103 -4.99 5.40 40.44
C HIS A 103 -4.57 5.86 39.04
N GLU A 104 -4.01 7.06 38.91
CA GLU A 104 -3.47 7.53 37.64
C GLU A 104 -2.19 6.77 37.26
N ALA A 105 -1.30 6.50 38.24
CA ALA A 105 -0.12 5.67 38.03
C ALA A 105 -0.49 4.22 37.69
N GLU A 106 -1.49 3.63 38.34
CA GLU A 106 -2.01 2.30 38.00
C GLU A 106 -2.67 2.28 36.62
N ARG A 107 -3.37 3.34 36.21
CA ARG A 107 -3.91 3.47 34.85
C ARG A 107 -2.80 3.56 33.82
N LYS A 108 -1.79 4.40 34.05
CA LYS A 108 -0.62 4.52 33.17
C LYS A 108 0.17 3.21 33.11
N ALA A 109 0.38 2.54 34.23
CA ALA A 109 1.03 1.23 34.28
C ALA A 109 0.20 0.15 33.58
N LYS A 110 -1.14 0.18 33.68
CA LYS A 110 -2.02 -0.72 32.92
C LYS A 110 -2.04 -0.40 31.42
N GLU A 111 -1.98 0.86 31.02
CA GLU A 111 -1.84 1.28 29.62
C GLU A 111 -0.47 0.89 29.04
N GLU A 112 0.62 1.06 29.81
CA GLU A 112 1.96 0.65 29.41
C GLU A 112 2.08 -0.88 29.36
N ALA A 113 1.50 -1.60 30.33
CA ALA A 113 1.43 -3.06 30.30
C ALA A 113 0.56 -3.57 29.14
N ALA A 114 -0.52 -2.87 28.80
CA ALA A 114 -1.35 -3.20 27.64
C ALA A 114 -0.63 -2.91 26.31
N LYS A 115 0.16 -1.83 26.22
CA LYS A 115 1.03 -1.55 25.07
C LYS A 115 2.19 -2.53 24.94
N ALA A 116 2.77 -2.98 26.06
CA ALA A 116 3.81 -4.00 26.09
C ALA A 116 3.28 -5.42 25.80
N ALA A 117 1.98 -5.66 26.00
CA ALA A 117 1.33 -6.94 25.75
C ALA A 117 0.91 -7.15 24.28
N VAL A 118 0.85 -6.09 23.46
CA VAL A 118 0.64 -6.22 22.01
C VAL A 118 2.01 -6.39 21.36
N PRO A 119 2.37 -7.57 20.83
CA PRO A 119 3.62 -7.76 20.12
C PRO A 119 3.69 -6.74 18.98
N GLU A 120 4.87 -6.15 18.74
CA GLU A 120 5.05 -5.32 17.55
C GLU A 120 4.61 -6.13 16.31
N PRO A 121 3.84 -5.53 15.39
CA PRO A 121 3.43 -6.22 14.19
C PRO A 121 4.67 -6.63 13.38
N ARG A 122 4.78 -7.93 13.10
CA ARG A 122 5.88 -8.43 12.26
C ARG A 122 5.80 -7.92 10.83
N PHE A 123 4.61 -7.56 10.34
CA PHE A 123 4.40 -6.88 9.07
C PHE A 123 4.19 -5.38 9.30
N SER A 124 5.19 -4.58 8.98
CA SER A 124 5.14 -3.13 9.15
C SER A 124 4.40 -2.43 8.00
N THR A 125 4.69 -2.84 6.76
CA THR A 125 4.22 -2.13 5.56
C THR A 125 2.82 -2.59 5.15
N LEU A 126 2.55 -3.89 5.19
CA LEU A 126 1.23 -4.47 4.88
C LEU A 126 0.16 -3.98 5.87
N ASN A 127 0.49 -3.87 7.16
CA ASN A 127 -0.43 -3.29 8.14
C ASN A 127 -0.67 -1.79 7.90
N ALA A 128 0.35 -1.06 7.45
CA ALA A 128 0.16 0.32 7.00
C ALA A 128 -0.74 0.40 5.76
N LEU A 129 -0.67 -0.56 4.83
CA LEU A 129 -1.58 -0.64 3.67
C LEU A 129 -3.03 -0.93 4.08
N ASP A 130 -3.26 -1.75 5.10
CA ASP A 130 -4.60 -1.99 5.65
C ASP A 130 -5.23 -0.71 6.20
N SER A 131 -4.46 0.09 6.95
CA SER A 131 -4.95 1.38 7.46
C SER A 131 -5.27 2.39 6.35
N LYS A 132 -4.58 2.28 5.20
CA LYS A 132 -4.76 3.12 4.01
C LYS A 132 -5.79 2.58 3.02
N ARG A 133 -6.44 1.45 3.31
CA ARG A 133 -7.40 0.79 2.41
C ARG A 133 -8.67 1.63 2.29
N THR A 134 -8.58 2.74 1.55
CA THR A 134 -9.71 3.60 1.19
C THR A 134 -10.68 2.84 0.31
N ARG A 135 -11.96 3.24 0.37
CA ARG A 135 -13.01 2.73 -0.52
C ARG A 135 -12.52 2.78 -1.98
N PRO A 136 -12.94 1.81 -2.83
CA PRO A 136 -12.61 1.83 -4.24
C PRO A 136 -12.90 3.22 -4.81
N ARG A 137 -11.92 3.78 -5.54
CA ARG A 137 -12.15 5.00 -6.30
C ARG A 137 -13.21 4.66 -7.35
N GLU A 138 -14.39 5.25 -7.24
CA GLU A 138 -15.32 5.37 -8.37
C GLU A 138 -14.72 6.39 -9.35
N GLU A 139 -13.55 6.10 -9.90
CA GLU A 139 -13.06 6.83 -11.05
C GLU A 139 -13.87 6.37 -12.25
N ALA A 140 -14.45 7.32 -12.98
CA ALA A 140 -15.23 7.05 -14.17
C ALA A 140 -14.35 6.28 -15.16
N CYS A 141 -14.60 4.98 -15.29
CA CYS A 141 -13.85 4.15 -16.20
C CYS A 141 -13.96 4.72 -17.62
N SER A 142 -12.81 4.99 -18.23
CA SER A 142 -12.72 5.40 -19.62
C SER A 142 -13.25 4.26 -20.50
N LYS A 143 -14.28 4.55 -21.30
CA LYS A 143 -14.83 3.57 -22.24
C LYS A 143 -13.81 3.34 -23.35
N VAL A 144 -13.23 2.14 -23.37
CA VAL A 144 -12.50 1.59 -24.52
C VAL A 144 -13.44 0.61 -25.22
N ALA A 145 -13.77 0.87 -26.48
CA ALA A 145 -14.79 0.12 -27.20
C ALA A 145 -14.25 -1.16 -27.85
N SER A 146 -12.97 -1.20 -28.19
CA SER A 146 -12.31 -2.33 -28.87
C SER A 146 -10.84 -2.49 -28.50
N LEU A 147 -10.27 -3.67 -28.76
CA LEU A 147 -8.83 -3.92 -28.58
C LEU A 147 -7.96 -3.09 -29.54
N ARG A 148 -8.45 -2.82 -30.76
CA ARG A 148 -7.78 -1.90 -31.69
C ARG A 148 -7.64 -0.50 -31.09
N GLU A 149 -8.73 0.04 -30.54
CA GLU A 149 -8.72 1.33 -29.88
C GLU A 149 -7.79 1.35 -28.66
N LEU A 150 -7.75 0.25 -27.89
CA LEU A 150 -6.81 0.10 -26.77
C LEU A 150 -5.36 0.22 -27.23
N CYS A 151 -5.00 -0.46 -28.33
CA CYS A 151 -3.66 -0.41 -28.90
C CYS A 151 -3.28 1.00 -29.38
N GLU A 152 -4.18 1.64 -30.13
CA GLU A 152 -3.96 2.99 -30.67
C GLU A 152 -3.83 4.01 -29.53
N LYS A 153 -4.73 3.98 -28.53
CA LYS A 153 -4.66 4.85 -27.35
C LYS A 153 -3.38 4.64 -26.54
N PHE A 154 -2.97 3.40 -26.30
CA PHE A 154 -1.75 3.14 -25.55
C PHE A 154 -0.51 3.63 -26.30
N ARG A 155 -0.44 3.39 -27.63
CA ARG A 155 0.65 3.89 -28.48
C ARG A 155 0.75 5.41 -28.44
N ASP A 156 -0.38 6.09 -28.64
CA ASP A 156 -0.44 7.55 -28.65
C ASP A 156 -0.09 8.13 -27.26
N PHE A 157 -0.54 7.48 -26.17
CA PHE A 157 -0.20 7.88 -24.80
C PHE A 157 1.30 7.78 -24.53
N ALA A 158 1.93 6.67 -24.91
CA ALA A 158 3.36 6.45 -24.72
C ALA A 158 4.18 7.53 -25.45
N ALA A 159 3.78 7.89 -26.67
CA ALA A 159 4.41 8.95 -27.43
C ALA A 159 4.14 10.34 -26.82
N ALA A 160 2.89 10.70 -26.57
CA ALA A 160 2.49 12.04 -26.12
C ALA A 160 2.98 12.38 -24.70
N LYS A 161 2.86 11.45 -23.75
CA LYS A 161 3.21 11.71 -22.34
C LYS A 161 4.66 11.41 -22.01
N MET A 162 5.24 10.40 -22.66
CA MET A 162 6.54 9.85 -22.25
C MET A 162 7.62 9.99 -23.31
N GLY A 163 7.28 10.45 -24.52
CA GLY A 163 8.21 10.53 -25.64
C GLY A 163 8.73 9.16 -26.09
N LEU A 164 7.94 8.10 -25.87
CA LEU A 164 8.28 6.73 -26.23
C LEU A 164 7.53 6.31 -27.50
N TYR A 165 8.26 6.00 -28.55
CA TYR A 165 7.70 5.63 -29.84
C TYR A 165 7.82 4.12 -30.05
N TYR A 166 6.70 3.50 -30.41
CA TYR A 166 6.60 2.07 -30.71
C TYR A 166 5.75 1.86 -31.95
N ASP A 167 6.13 0.88 -32.77
CA ASP A 167 5.30 0.45 -33.88
C ASP A 167 3.99 -0.13 -33.37
N ILE A 168 2.91 0.10 -34.13
CA ILE A 168 1.60 -0.46 -33.75
C ILE A 168 1.64 -1.98 -33.71
N ALA A 169 2.48 -2.63 -34.53
CA ALA A 169 2.69 -4.07 -34.49
C ALA A 169 3.22 -4.53 -33.12
N THR A 170 4.23 -3.86 -32.56
CA THR A 170 4.77 -4.17 -31.22
C THR A 170 3.72 -3.98 -30.14
N ILE A 171 2.92 -2.92 -30.22
CA ILE A 171 1.83 -2.68 -29.27
C ILE A 171 0.77 -3.79 -29.36
N ARG A 172 0.41 -4.23 -30.57
CA ARG A 172 -0.51 -5.36 -30.78
C ARG A 172 0.05 -6.63 -30.15
N GLU A 173 1.30 -6.97 -30.43
CA GLU A 173 1.96 -8.14 -29.83
C GLU A 173 1.91 -8.08 -28.30
N PHE A 174 2.13 -6.90 -27.71
CA PHE A 174 2.13 -6.70 -26.27
C PHE A 174 0.75 -6.93 -25.65
N ILE A 175 -0.28 -6.30 -26.21
CA ILE A 175 -1.67 -6.44 -25.74
C ILE A 175 -2.17 -7.88 -25.92
N VAL A 176 -1.83 -8.53 -27.04
CA VAL A 176 -2.14 -9.94 -27.26
C VAL A 176 -1.40 -10.83 -26.27
N GLY A 177 -0.16 -10.50 -25.94
CA GLY A 177 0.63 -11.17 -24.91
C GLY A 177 -0.11 -11.22 -23.58
N LEU A 178 -0.68 -10.09 -23.15
CA LEU A 178 -1.45 -9.97 -21.90
C LEU A 178 -2.75 -10.79 -21.93
N ALA A 179 -3.38 -10.90 -23.11
CA ALA A 179 -4.61 -11.67 -23.29
C ALA A 179 -4.37 -13.19 -23.24
N VAL A 180 -3.20 -13.65 -23.69
CA VAL A 180 -2.88 -15.08 -23.80
C VAL A 180 -2.22 -15.61 -22.52
N SER A 181 -1.43 -14.81 -21.81
CA SER A 181 -0.76 -15.24 -20.57
C SER A 181 -0.59 -14.10 -19.56
N HIS A 182 -0.61 -14.45 -18.27
CA HIS A 182 -0.24 -13.56 -17.17
C HIS A 182 1.27 -13.33 -17.07
N ILE A 183 2.09 -14.05 -17.86
CA ILE A 183 3.55 -13.90 -17.89
C ILE A 183 3.97 -13.48 -19.29
N ILE A 184 4.70 -12.38 -19.39
CA ILE A 184 5.31 -11.88 -20.63
C ILE A 184 6.81 -11.72 -20.44
N ILE A 185 7.59 -12.10 -21.43
CA ILE A 185 9.03 -11.86 -21.50
C ILE A 185 9.28 -10.89 -22.66
N LEU A 186 9.82 -9.73 -22.34
CA LEU A 186 10.31 -8.75 -23.30
C LEU A 186 11.81 -8.98 -23.46
N GLN A 187 12.25 -9.47 -24.61
CA GLN A 187 13.65 -9.80 -24.87
C GLN A 187 14.21 -8.99 -26.05
N GLY A 188 15.50 -8.68 -26.00
CA GLY A 188 16.17 -7.91 -27.06
C GLY A 188 17.39 -7.15 -26.53
N MET A 189 18.05 -6.38 -27.39
CA MET A 189 19.23 -5.59 -27.01
C MET A 189 18.90 -4.55 -25.93
N SER A 190 19.89 -4.15 -25.15
CA SER A 190 19.73 -3.08 -24.16
C SER A 190 19.35 -1.75 -24.84
N GLY A 191 18.54 -0.93 -24.18
CA GLY A 191 18.13 0.39 -24.68
C GLY A 191 17.06 0.40 -25.79
N THR A 192 16.41 -0.74 -26.08
CA THR A 192 15.31 -0.85 -27.06
C THR A 192 13.91 -0.53 -26.50
N GLY A 193 13.83 -0.06 -25.25
CA GLY A 193 12.57 0.37 -24.64
C GLY A 193 11.72 -0.73 -24.00
N LYS A 194 12.32 -1.89 -23.67
CA LYS A 194 11.63 -3.04 -23.03
C LYS A 194 10.98 -2.67 -21.68
N THR A 195 11.79 -2.22 -20.73
CA THR A 195 11.34 -1.81 -19.37
C THR A 195 10.43 -0.58 -19.48
N SER A 196 10.74 0.34 -20.39
CA SER A 196 9.96 1.55 -20.65
C SER A 196 8.54 1.24 -21.14
N LEU A 197 8.34 0.23 -21.98
CA LEU A 197 7.00 -0.16 -22.46
C LEU A 197 6.12 -0.65 -21.30
N ALA A 198 6.67 -1.54 -20.47
CA ALA A 198 5.95 -2.11 -19.33
C ALA A 198 5.64 -1.06 -18.24
N TYR A 199 6.55 -0.10 -18.06
CA TYR A 199 6.34 1.05 -17.18
C TYR A 199 5.28 2.00 -17.74
N ALA A 200 5.35 2.33 -19.04
CA ALA A 200 4.39 3.18 -19.73
C ALA A 200 2.97 2.59 -19.68
N PHE A 201 2.83 1.26 -19.72
CA PHE A 201 1.53 0.63 -19.62
C PHE A 201 0.87 0.81 -18.25
N GLY A 202 1.64 0.76 -17.15
CA GLY A 202 1.09 1.07 -15.82
C GLY A 202 0.64 2.52 -15.68
N GLU A 203 1.43 3.45 -16.21
CA GLU A 203 1.06 4.87 -16.28
C GLU A 203 -0.19 5.11 -17.14
N PHE A 204 -0.30 4.38 -18.26
CA PHE A 204 -1.47 4.41 -19.14
C PHE A 204 -2.71 3.90 -18.42
N LEU A 205 -2.60 2.85 -17.59
CA LEU A 205 -3.72 2.31 -16.83
C LEU A 205 -4.16 3.18 -15.63
N GLY A 206 -3.39 4.22 -15.31
CA GLY A 206 -3.56 5.01 -14.09
C GLY A 206 -3.18 4.26 -12.80
N ASN A 207 -2.54 3.09 -12.92
CA ASN A 207 -1.99 2.31 -11.80
C ASN A 207 -0.52 1.99 -12.09
N PRO A 208 0.42 2.79 -11.54
CA PRO A 208 1.84 2.65 -11.82
C PRO A 208 2.37 1.24 -11.60
N SER A 209 3.15 0.74 -12.57
CA SER A 209 3.81 -0.57 -12.50
C SER A 209 4.84 -0.58 -11.37
N VAL A 210 4.97 -1.73 -10.69
CA VAL A 210 6.09 -1.94 -9.75
C VAL A 210 7.27 -2.51 -10.53
N ILE A 211 8.44 -1.89 -10.43
CA ILE A 211 9.68 -2.38 -11.04
C ILE A 211 10.51 -3.05 -9.95
N ILE A 212 10.89 -4.30 -10.19
CA ILE A 212 11.61 -5.17 -9.27
C ILE A 212 12.91 -5.58 -9.95
N PRO A 213 14.06 -5.01 -9.58
CA PRO A 213 15.34 -5.38 -10.16
C PRO A 213 15.77 -6.76 -9.63
N VAL A 214 15.84 -7.75 -10.52
CA VAL A 214 16.27 -9.10 -10.17
C VAL A 214 17.74 -9.08 -9.80
N GLN A 215 18.13 -9.84 -8.77
CA GLN A 215 19.52 -9.93 -8.33
C GLN A 215 20.15 -11.25 -8.76
N PRO A 216 21.45 -11.28 -9.11
CA PRO A 216 22.14 -12.49 -9.59
C PRO A 216 22.08 -13.69 -8.61
N MET A 217 21.95 -13.41 -7.31
CA MET A 217 21.96 -14.44 -6.27
C MET A 217 20.57 -15.02 -5.95
N TRP A 218 19.52 -14.58 -6.65
CA TRP A 218 18.17 -15.08 -6.44
C TRP A 218 18.05 -16.54 -6.82
N LYS A 219 17.54 -17.35 -5.88
CA LYS A 219 17.42 -18.81 -6.03
C LYS A 219 16.10 -19.34 -5.52
N GLU A 220 15.40 -18.60 -4.68
CA GLU A 220 14.23 -19.12 -3.97
C GLU A 220 13.08 -18.10 -3.95
N ARG A 221 11.89 -18.56 -3.57
CA ARG A 221 10.70 -17.71 -3.47
C ARG A 221 10.84 -16.58 -2.45
N THR A 222 11.70 -16.75 -1.45
CA THR A 222 11.94 -15.75 -0.39
C THR A 222 12.58 -14.49 -0.94
N ASP A 223 13.31 -14.58 -2.05
CA ASP A 223 13.84 -13.43 -2.78
C ASP A 223 12.71 -12.55 -3.37
N LEU A 224 11.59 -13.18 -3.74
CA LEU A 224 10.42 -12.50 -4.32
C LEU A 224 9.42 -12.04 -3.27
N LEU A 225 9.07 -12.90 -2.31
CA LEU A 225 8.02 -12.64 -1.33
C LEU A 225 8.56 -12.06 -0.02
N GLY A 226 9.84 -12.26 0.25
CA GLY A 226 10.46 -11.91 1.52
C GLY A 226 10.65 -13.10 2.44
N TYR A 227 11.09 -12.81 3.66
CA TYR A 227 11.34 -13.82 4.67
C TYR A 227 11.10 -13.25 6.07
N TYR A 228 10.75 -14.13 7.00
CA TYR A 228 10.65 -13.76 8.41
C TYR A 228 12.04 -13.77 9.04
N ASN A 229 12.45 -12.65 9.63
CA ASN A 229 13.71 -12.54 10.35
C ASN A 229 13.50 -12.88 11.82
N GLU A 230 14.01 -14.03 12.24
CA GLU A 230 13.86 -14.54 13.61
C GLU A 230 14.51 -13.66 14.68
N PHE A 231 15.58 -12.92 14.36
CA PHE A 231 16.27 -12.05 15.31
C PHE A 231 15.50 -10.76 15.60
N THR A 232 14.89 -10.18 14.56
CA THR A 232 14.12 -8.93 14.67
C THR A 232 12.64 -9.17 14.93
N HIS A 233 12.19 -10.42 14.80
CA HIS A 233 10.78 -10.82 14.78
C HIS A 233 9.93 -10.05 13.76
N LYS A 234 10.57 -9.55 12.69
CA LYS A 234 9.93 -8.79 11.61
C LYS A 234 10.03 -9.54 10.30
N TYR A 235 9.00 -9.42 9.48
CA TYR A 235 9.00 -9.91 8.12
C TYR A 235 9.67 -8.88 7.22
N ASN A 236 10.61 -9.32 6.40
CA ASN A 236 11.20 -8.50 5.36
C ASN A 236 10.25 -8.46 4.16
N GLU A 237 9.47 -7.39 4.03
CA GLU A 237 8.41 -7.26 3.05
C GLU A 237 8.94 -6.71 1.72
N THR A 238 8.93 -7.53 0.66
CA THR A 238 9.37 -7.09 -0.66
C THR A 238 8.33 -6.19 -1.35
N LEU A 239 8.78 -5.40 -2.34
CA LEU A 239 7.88 -4.58 -3.18
C LEU A 239 6.82 -5.43 -3.89
N LEU A 240 7.18 -6.64 -4.31
CA LEU A 240 6.24 -7.54 -4.94
C LEU A 240 5.13 -7.99 -3.97
N LEU A 241 5.50 -8.42 -2.76
CA LEU A 241 4.52 -8.82 -1.75
C LEU A 241 3.57 -7.65 -1.43
N GLN A 242 4.11 -6.45 -1.26
CA GLN A 242 3.33 -5.24 -1.01
C GLN A 242 2.34 -4.95 -2.16
N LYS A 243 2.79 -5.01 -3.42
CA LYS A 243 1.92 -4.76 -4.58
C LYS A 243 0.87 -5.86 -4.77
N MET A 244 1.22 -7.12 -4.52
CA MET A 244 0.26 -8.23 -4.55
C MET A 244 -0.79 -8.11 -3.44
N TYR A 245 -0.39 -7.65 -2.26
CA TYR A 245 -1.31 -7.36 -1.17
C TYR A 245 -2.28 -6.24 -1.54
N GLU A 246 -1.77 -5.17 -2.16
CA GLU A 246 -2.58 -4.05 -2.66
C GLU A 246 -3.60 -4.49 -3.71
N ALA A 247 -3.18 -5.33 -4.65
CA ALA A 247 -4.03 -5.83 -5.75
C ALA A 247 -5.19 -6.71 -5.26
N ASN A 248 -5.04 -7.37 -4.12
CA ASN A 248 -6.07 -8.22 -3.56
C ASN A 248 -7.28 -7.39 -3.06
N GLY A 249 -8.44 -7.61 -3.69
CA GLY A 249 -9.68 -6.87 -3.41
C GLY A 249 -9.89 -5.63 -4.27
N LYS A 250 -9.04 -5.44 -5.28
CA LYS A 250 -9.14 -4.39 -6.30
C LYS A 250 -9.47 -4.97 -7.68
N GLN A 251 -9.93 -4.13 -8.60
CA GLN A 251 -10.38 -4.55 -9.95
C GLN A 251 -9.47 -4.01 -11.06
N GLU A 252 -8.68 -2.98 -10.75
CA GLU A 252 -7.67 -2.37 -11.61
C GLU A 252 -6.66 -3.43 -12.07
N MET A 253 -6.10 -3.26 -13.26
CA MET A 253 -4.98 -4.09 -13.72
C MET A 253 -3.71 -3.68 -12.98
N TYR A 254 -2.95 -4.68 -12.53
CA TYR A 254 -1.68 -4.51 -11.84
C TYR A 254 -0.56 -5.09 -12.69
N ILE A 255 0.53 -4.35 -12.83
CA ILE A 255 1.71 -4.78 -13.59
C ILE A 255 2.90 -4.85 -12.65
N ALA A 256 3.53 -6.02 -12.59
CA ALA A 256 4.80 -6.23 -11.93
C ALA A 256 5.87 -6.48 -12.98
N VAL A 257 6.86 -5.59 -13.06
CA VAL A 257 8.00 -5.69 -13.97
C VAL A 257 9.18 -6.29 -13.21
N LEU A 258 9.62 -7.48 -13.61
CA LEU A 258 10.85 -8.08 -13.14
C LEU A 258 11.96 -7.67 -14.12
N ASP A 259 12.86 -6.79 -13.69
CA ASP A 259 13.90 -6.25 -14.56
C ASP A 259 15.12 -7.16 -14.57
N GLU A 260 15.64 -7.45 -15.77
CA GLU A 260 16.75 -8.40 -16.02
C GLU A 260 16.49 -9.80 -15.46
N VAL A 261 15.32 -10.39 -15.77
CA VAL A 261 14.91 -11.70 -15.22
C VAL A 261 15.93 -12.80 -15.42
N ASN A 262 16.69 -12.73 -16.50
CA ASN A 262 17.65 -13.76 -16.86
C ASN A 262 19.05 -13.52 -16.26
N ILE A 263 19.24 -12.51 -15.40
CA ILE A 263 20.45 -12.40 -14.58
C ILE A 263 20.53 -13.52 -13.52
N ALA A 264 19.40 -14.11 -13.17
CA ALA A 264 19.28 -15.31 -12.36
C ALA A 264 18.48 -16.39 -13.10
N ARG A 265 18.53 -17.64 -12.64
CA ARG A 265 17.74 -18.72 -13.24
C ARG A 265 16.27 -18.57 -12.89
N VAL A 266 15.49 -18.04 -13.84
CA VAL A 266 14.05 -17.75 -13.67
C VAL A 266 13.27 -18.94 -13.13
N GLU A 267 13.57 -20.17 -13.60
CA GLU A 267 12.87 -21.36 -13.14
C GLU A 267 13.09 -21.74 -11.67
N TYR A 268 14.04 -21.11 -10.96
CA TYR A 268 14.30 -21.38 -9.54
C TYR A 268 13.48 -20.46 -8.65
N TYR A 269 13.72 -19.15 -8.72
CA TYR A 269 13.06 -18.20 -7.84
C TYR A 269 11.57 -17.97 -8.22
N PHE A 270 11.20 -18.13 -9.50
CA PHE A 270 9.83 -17.93 -10.00
C PHE A 270 9.02 -19.23 -10.16
N ALA A 271 9.55 -20.38 -9.71
CA ALA A 271 8.97 -21.71 -9.92
C ALA A 271 7.52 -21.86 -9.43
N GLU A 272 7.23 -21.31 -8.25
CA GLU A 272 5.93 -21.42 -7.59
C GLU A 272 4.87 -20.61 -8.34
N PHE A 273 5.21 -19.40 -8.79
CA PHE A 273 4.35 -18.56 -9.63
C PHE A 273 4.02 -19.24 -10.96
N LEU A 274 5.03 -19.81 -11.63
CA LEU A 274 4.84 -20.56 -12.87
C LEU A 274 3.89 -21.75 -12.70
N SER A 275 3.84 -22.35 -11.51
CA SER A 275 3.01 -23.51 -11.22
C SER A 275 1.59 -23.10 -10.81
N LEU A 276 1.46 -22.08 -9.96
CA LEU A 276 0.15 -21.56 -9.53
C LEU A 276 -0.65 -20.93 -10.67
N LEU A 277 0.01 -20.26 -11.62
CA LEU A 277 -0.66 -19.69 -12.79
C LEU A 277 -1.22 -20.75 -13.75
N GLU A 278 -0.79 -22.01 -13.64
CA GLU A 278 -1.39 -23.12 -14.39
C GLU A 278 -2.69 -23.65 -13.77
N VAL A 279 -2.93 -23.37 -12.49
CA VAL A 279 -4.15 -23.80 -11.80
C VAL A 279 -5.34 -23.05 -12.39
N PRO A 280 -6.33 -23.73 -13.01
CA PRO A 280 -7.43 -23.04 -13.71
C PRO A 280 -8.26 -22.15 -12.79
N ASP A 281 -8.50 -22.59 -11.56
CA ASP A 281 -9.25 -21.81 -10.58
C ASP A 281 -8.36 -20.75 -9.92
N ALA A 282 -8.58 -19.48 -10.27
CA ALA A 282 -7.88 -18.35 -9.67
C ALA A 282 -8.15 -18.19 -8.16
N ASN A 283 -9.22 -18.78 -7.62
CA ASN A 283 -9.55 -18.65 -6.20
C ASN A 283 -8.76 -19.57 -5.28
N SER A 284 -8.11 -20.60 -5.82
CA SER A 284 -7.27 -21.55 -5.10
C SER A 284 -5.77 -21.26 -5.20
N ARG A 285 -5.37 -20.20 -5.90
CA ARG A 285 -3.96 -19.80 -6.05
C ARG A 285 -3.48 -19.03 -4.81
N TYR A 286 -2.80 -19.71 -3.90
CA TYR A 286 -2.22 -19.11 -2.69
C TYR A 286 -0.72 -19.41 -2.58
N LEU A 287 0.01 -18.44 -2.04
CA LEU A 287 1.44 -18.50 -1.74
C LEU A 287 1.63 -18.44 -0.23
N ASP A 288 2.48 -19.32 0.31
CA ASP A 288 2.85 -19.30 1.72
C ASP A 288 3.80 -18.13 2.01
N VAL A 289 3.42 -17.27 2.97
CA VAL A 289 4.24 -16.14 3.43
C VAL A 289 4.84 -16.48 4.79
N VAL A 290 4.02 -16.99 5.71
CA VAL A 290 4.37 -17.35 7.08
C VAL A 290 3.60 -18.61 7.49
N PRO A 291 4.18 -19.49 8.35
CA PRO A 291 3.55 -20.77 8.71
C PRO A 291 2.34 -20.61 9.63
N ASP A 292 2.40 -19.66 10.57
CA ASP A 292 1.39 -19.44 11.59
C ASP A 292 0.74 -18.07 11.44
N ARG A 293 -0.50 -17.91 11.93
CA ARG A 293 -1.22 -16.63 11.98
C ARG A 293 -1.07 -15.97 13.35
N TRP A 294 -0.72 -14.68 13.37
CA TRP A 294 -0.76 -13.83 14.55
C TRP A 294 -1.99 -12.90 14.53
N GLU A 295 -2.43 -12.41 15.69
CA GLU A 295 -3.63 -11.55 15.79
C GLU A 295 -3.45 -10.20 15.09
N ASN A 296 -2.22 -9.69 15.06
CA ASN A 296 -1.82 -8.43 14.45
C ASN A 296 -1.30 -8.57 12.99
N ASP A 297 -1.51 -9.74 12.37
CA ASP A 297 -1.19 -9.94 10.96
C ASP A 297 -2.15 -9.16 10.03
N PRO A 298 -1.68 -8.77 8.83
CA PRO A 298 -2.49 -8.09 7.83
C PRO A 298 -3.77 -8.86 7.48
N ALA A 299 -4.89 -8.14 7.42
CA ALA A 299 -6.23 -8.72 7.34
C ALA A 299 -6.48 -9.55 6.07
N ALA A 300 -5.80 -9.23 4.97
CA ALA A 300 -5.94 -9.97 3.71
C ALA A 300 -5.05 -11.22 3.63
N LEU A 301 -4.12 -11.44 4.57
CA LEU A 301 -3.39 -12.70 4.68
C LEU A 301 -4.29 -13.75 5.34
N LYS A 302 -4.59 -14.81 4.59
CA LYS A 302 -5.45 -15.91 5.06
C LYS A 302 -4.57 -17.06 5.55
N ASN A 303 -4.54 -17.29 6.85
CA ASN A 303 -3.74 -18.35 7.48
C ASN A 303 -2.26 -18.29 7.06
N GLY A 304 -1.67 -17.09 7.11
CA GLY A 304 -0.27 -16.88 6.70
C GLY A 304 0.00 -16.96 5.20
N ARG A 305 -1.06 -17.04 4.37
CA ARG A 305 -0.95 -17.10 2.91
C ARG A 305 -1.48 -15.86 2.24
N ILE A 306 -0.88 -15.50 1.11
CA ILE A 306 -1.37 -14.45 0.22
C ILE A 306 -1.97 -15.08 -1.03
N LYS A 307 -3.12 -14.58 -1.48
CA LYS A 307 -3.72 -15.00 -2.75
C LYS A 307 -2.91 -14.38 -3.90
N LEU A 308 -2.60 -15.18 -4.92
CA LEU A 308 -2.05 -14.66 -6.18
C LEU A 308 -3.15 -13.87 -6.91
N PRO A 309 -3.01 -12.55 -7.09
CA PRO A 309 -4.08 -11.74 -7.68
C PRO A 309 -4.34 -12.11 -9.14
N GLY A 310 -5.61 -12.32 -9.51
CA GLY A 310 -5.99 -12.61 -10.90
C GLY A 310 -5.90 -11.41 -11.84
N ASN A 311 -5.87 -10.20 -11.28
CA ASN A 311 -5.74 -8.92 -11.97
C ASN A 311 -4.28 -8.43 -12.04
N MET A 312 -3.29 -9.29 -11.82
CA MET A 312 -1.88 -8.94 -11.87
C MET A 312 -1.13 -9.70 -12.97
N TRP A 313 -0.39 -8.98 -13.81
CA TRP A 313 0.48 -9.53 -14.85
C TRP A 313 1.95 -9.33 -14.47
N PHE A 314 2.77 -10.30 -14.83
CA PHE A 314 4.20 -10.34 -14.58
C PHE A 314 4.94 -10.17 -15.91
N ILE A 315 5.70 -9.10 -16.03
CA ILE A 315 6.48 -8.78 -17.23
C ILE A 315 7.95 -8.88 -16.89
N GLY A 316 8.65 -9.86 -17.46
CA GLY A 316 10.09 -9.99 -17.35
C GLY A 316 10.79 -9.27 -18.49
N THR A 317 11.83 -8.48 -18.20
CA THR A 317 12.74 -7.97 -19.23
C THR A 317 13.98 -8.84 -19.27
N ALA A 318 14.39 -9.28 -20.45
CA ALA A 318 15.56 -10.11 -20.65
C ALA A 318 16.51 -9.48 -21.67
N ASN A 319 17.81 -9.55 -21.38
CA ASN A 319 18.86 -9.15 -22.31
C ASN A 319 19.40 -10.42 -22.99
N ASN A 320 19.66 -10.38 -24.29
CA ASN A 320 20.17 -11.55 -25.02
C ASN A 320 21.71 -11.59 -25.05
N ASP A 321 22.36 -11.06 -24.01
CA ASP A 321 23.82 -10.90 -23.93
C ASP A 321 24.48 -12.08 -23.21
N ASP A 322 25.76 -12.36 -23.51
CA ASP A 322 26.52 -13.51 -22.98
C ASP A 322 26.65 -13.53 -21.44
N SER A 323 26.42 -12.41 -20.77
CA SER A 323 26.50 -12.28 -19.31
C SER A 323 25.26 -12.77 -18.56
N THR A 324 24.27 -13.33 -19.27
CA THR A 324 22.98 -13.74 -18.69
C THR A 324 22.73 -15.24 -18.84
N PHE A 325 21.84 -15.79 -18.01
CA PHE A 325 21.43 -17.19 -18.11
C PHE A 325 20.43 -17.37 -19.27
N ALA A 326 20.53 -18.50 -19.97
CA ALA A 326 19.49 -18.90 -20.90
C ALA A 326 18.19 -19.22 -20.13
N ILE A 327 17.08 -18.67 -20.60
CA ILE A 327 15.75 -18.97 -20.06
C ILE A 327 15.33 -20.36 -20.55
N SER A 328 14.88 -21.22 -19.63
CA SER A 328 14.49 -22.59 -19.95
C SER A 328 13.15 -22.68 -20.71
N ASP A 329 12.99 -23.74 -21.50
CA ASP A 329 11.74 -24.03 -22.23
C ASP A 329 10.51 -24.11 -21.32
N LYS A 330 10.70 -24.55 -20.07
CA LYS A 330 9.64 -24.59 -19.05
C LYS A 330 9.03 -23.21 -18.80
N VAL A 331 9.85 -22.16 -18.83
CA VAL A 331 9.39 -20.77 -18.66
C VAL A 331 8.76 -20.28 -19.97
N TYR A 332 9.42 -20.51 -21.12
CA TYR A 332 8.91 -20.09 -22.43
C TYR A 332 7.58 -20.73 -22.82
N ASP A 333 7.32 -21.98 -22.43
CA ASP A 333 6.04 -22.64 -22.68
C ASP A 333 4.88 -21.94 -21.92
N ARG A 334 5.17 -21.29 -20.79
CA ARG A 334 4.20 -20.61 -19.90
C ARG A 334 4.07 -19.11 -20.20
N ALA A 335 5.12 -18.45 -20.66
CA ALA A 335 5.14 -17.01 -20.93
C ALA A 335 4.86 -16.67 -22.41
N MET A 336 4.32 -15.49 -22.70
CA MET A 336 4.38 -14.90 -24.04
C MET A 336 5.71 -14.19 -24.23
N VAL A 337 6.27 -14.21 -25.45
CA VAL A 337 7.55 -13.56 -25.73
C VAL A 337 7.35 -12.44 -26.73
N LEU A 338 7.95 -11.30 -26.46
CA LEU A 338 8.07 -10.18 -27.41
C LEU A 338 9.54 -9.89 -27.66
N ASP A 339 9.89 -9.82 -28.94
CA ASP A 339 11.24 -9.55 -29.40
C ASP A 339 11.37 -8.09 -29.83
N PHE A 340 12.36 -7.39 -29.25
CA PHE A 340 12.69 -6.01 -29.58
C PHE A 340 13.97 -5.98 -30.43
N HIS A 341 13.79 -5.70 -31.73
CA HIS A 341 14.89 -5.72 -32.71
C HIS A 341 15.44 -4.31 -33.01
N ALA A 342 14.60 -3.27 -33.01
CA ALA A 342 14.99 -1.90 -33.35
C ALA A 342 14.14 -0.87 -32.61
N LYS A 343 14.60 0.39 -32.59
CA LYS A 343 13.80 1.53 -32.11
C LYS A 343 12.86 1.95 -33.23
N ALA A 344 11.61 2.26 -32.89
CA ALA A 344 10.66 2.83 -33.84
C ALA A 344 11.05 4.29 -34.15
N GLU A 345 10.64 4.75 -35.33
CA GLU A 345 10.78 6.15 -35.72
C GLU A 345 9.83 7.05 -34.92
N GLU A 346 10.26 8.28 -34.66
CA GLU A 346 9.42 9.27 -34.01
C GLU A 346 8.25 9.65 -34.92
N PHE A 347 7.06 9.78 -34.35
CA PHE A 347 5.86 10.20 -35.07
C PHE A 347 5.11 11.28 -34.29
N LEU A 348 4.38 12.13 -35.02
CA LEU A 348 3.56 13.17 -34.39
C LEU A 348 2.26 12.58 -33.85
N VAL A 349 1.89 13.00 -32.65
CA VAL A 349 0.61 12.66 -32.04
C VAL A 349 -0.34 13.84 -32.18
N ASP A 350 -1.51 13.59 -32.76
CA ASP A 350 -2.59 14.57 -32.81
C ASP A 350 -3.18 14.76 -31.41
N ASP A 351 -3.35 16.03 -31.00
CA ASP A 351 -3.86 16.42 -29.68
C ASP A 351 -3.12 15.74 -28.50
N PRO A 352 -1.84 16.06 -28.28
CA PRO A 352 -1.02 15.40 -27.27
C PRO A 352 -1.54 15.62 -25.85
N GLU A 353 -2.26 16.71 -25.57
CA GLU A 353 -2.82 16.98 -24.25
C GLU A 353 -3.95 16.00 -23.88
N ASP A 354 -4.83 15.68 -24.82
CA ASP A 354 -5.87 14.67 -24.60
C ASP A 354 -5.27 13.26 -24.58
N LYS A 355 -4.36 12.96 -25.51
CA LYS A 355 -3.72 11.64 -25.64
C LYS A 355 -2.78 11.29 -24.49
N ALA A 356 -2.27 12.27 -23.76
CA ALA A 356 -1.47 12.05 -22.55
C ALA A 356 -2.31 11.64 -21.32
N ARG A 357 -3.64 11.56 -21.41
CA ARG A 357 -4.49 11.19 -20.28
C ARG A 357 -4.50 9.67 -20.05
N PRO A 358 -4.33 9.22 -18.79
CA PRO A 358 -4.48 7.81 -18.46
C PRO A 358 -5.89 7.29 -18.76
N VAL A 359 -5.96 6.01 -19.11
CA VAL A 359 -7.17 5.23 -19.35
C VAL A 359 -7.35 4.29 -18.15
N PHE A 360 -8.32 4.59 -17.29
CA PHE A 360 -8.67 3.69 -16.18
C PHE A 360 -9.35 2.45 -16.75
N PHE A 361 -8.65 1.31 -16.68
CA PHE A 361 -9.09 0.06 -17.30
C PHE A 361 -8.92 -1.12 -16.32
N THR A 362 -10.01 -1.85 -16.08
CA THR A 362 -10.03 -2.97 -15.12
C THR A 362 -9.68 -4.30 -15.78
N ALA A 363 -9.16 -5.25 -15.00
CA ALA A 363 -8.86 -6.60 -15.48
C ALA A 363 -10.10 -7.29 -16.08
N ARG A 364 -11.26 -7.13 -15.43
CA ARG A 364 -12.52 -7.70 -15.91
C ARG A 364 -12.95 -7.10 -17.26
N GLN A 365 -12.73 -5.81 -17.49
CA GLN A 365 -13.04 -5.18 -18.78
C GLN A 365 -12.12 -5.70 -19.88
N PHE A 366 -10.83 -5.85 -19.58
CA PHE A 366 -9.88 -6.46 -20.50
C PHE A 366 -10.32 -7.88 -20.88
N GLU A 367 -10.61 -8.72 -19.90
CA GLU A 367 -11.08 -10.10 -20.09
C GLU A 367 -12.39 -10.15 -20.90
N ASN A 368 -13.35 -9.26 -20.62
CA ASN A 368 -14.60 -9.19 -21.37
C ASN A 368 -14.39 -8.75 -22.83
N LEU A 369 -13.48 -7.79 -23.10
CA LEU A 369 -13.14 -7.42 -24.47
C LEU A 369 -12.50 -8.60 -25.21
N VAL A 370 -11.52 -9.25 -24.59
CA VAL A 370 -10.85 -10.43 -25.18
C VAL A 370 -11.86 -11.54 -25.48
N ALA A 371 -12.72 -11.89 -24.52
CA ALA A 371 -13.71 -12.95 -24.68
C ALA A 371 -14.72 -12.63 -25.79
N LYS A 372 -15.18 -11.37 -25.87
CA LYS A 372 -16.03 -10.91 -26.95
C LYS A 372 -15.32 -11.10 -28.29
N GLU A 373 -14.13 -10.53 -28.47
CA GLU A 373 -13.44 -10.57 -29.76
C GLU A 373 -13.05 -11.99 -30.21
N GLN A 374 -12.77 -12.91 -29.28
CA GLN A 374 -12.53 -14.32 -29.58
C GLN A 374 -13.74 -15.04 -30.18
N GLU A 375 -14.96 -14.58 -29.92
CA GLU A 375 -16.18 -15.10 -30.55
C GLU A 375 -16.32 -14.62 -32.01
N TRP A 376 -15.85 -13.41 -32.31
CA TRP A 376 -15.96 -12.81 -33.65
C TRP A 376 -14.83 -13.21 -34.59
N PHE A 377 -13.62 -13.42 -34.05
CA PHE A 377 -12.41 -13.69 -34.83
C PHE A 377 -11.89 -15.09 -34.57
N GLU A 378 -12.38 -16.06 -35.35
CA GLU A 378 -11.85 -17.43 -35.35
C GLU A 378 -10.76 -17.62 -36.42
N LEU A 379 -9.89 -18.60 -36.19
CA LEU A 379 -8.88 -19.01 -37.17
C LEU A 379 -9.59 -19.52 -38.44
N THR A 380 -9.14 -19.08 -39.61
CA THR A 380 -9.75 -19.55 -40.86
C THR A 380 -9.54 -21.06 -41.03
N THR A 381 -10.53 -21.77 -41.57
CA THR A 381 -10.43 -23.22 -41.84
C THR A 381 -9.20 -23.57 -42.68
N ARG A 382 -8.82 -22.67 -43.60
CA ARG A 382 -7.60 -22.80 -44.42
C ARG A 382 -6.34 -22.81 -43.55
N ASN A 383 -6.19 -21.86 -42.62
CA ASN A 383 -5.01 -21.79 -41.77
C ASN A 383 -5.02 -22.85 -40.67
N GLU A 384 -6.20 -23.31 -40.22
CA GLU A 384 -6.30 -24.47 -39.33
C GLU A 384 -5.78 -25.74 -39.99
N HIS A 385 -6.14 -25.99 -41.25
CA HIS A 385 -5.58 -27.11 -42.01
C HIS A 385 -4.06 -26.96 -42.18
N ARG A 386 -3.56 -25.76 -42.50
CA ARG A 386 -2.12 -25.51 -42.62
C ARG A 386 -1.38 -25.77 -41.31
N LEU A 387 -1.92 -25.34 -40.18
CA LEU A 387 -1.32 -25.64 -38.86
C LEU A 387 -1.24 -27.13 -38.60
N LYS A 388 -2.29 -27.90 -38.94
CA LYS A 388 -2.28 -29.35 -38.79
C LYS A 388 -1.22 -30.01 -39.66
N THR A 389 -1.14 -29.62 -40.94
CA THR A 389 -0.13 -30.13 -41.87
C THR A 389 1.30 -29.76 -41.42
N LEU A 390 1.49 -28.58 -40.83
CA LEU A 390 2.77 -28.17 -40.24
C LEU A 390 3.12 -28.99 -38.99
N ASP A 391 2.16 -29.24 -38.10
CA ASP A 391 2.36 -30.06 -36.90
C ASP A 391 2.77 -31.50 -37.29
N GLU A 392 2.07 -32.11 -38.25
CA GLU A 392 2.40 -33.44 -38.77
C GLU A 392 3.83 -33.50 -39.33
N TYR A 393 4.24 -32.48 -40.10
CA TYR A 393 5.60 -32.39 -40.65
C TYR A 393 6.67 -32.24 -39.56
N LEU A 394 6.43 -31.37 -38.56
CA LEU A 394 7.37 -31.15 -37.47
C LEU A 394 7.49 -32.37 -36.55
N ILE A 395 6.42 -33.13 -36.36
CA ILE A 395 6.45 -34.41 -35.64
C ILE A 395 7.31 -35.41 -36.40
N GLU A 396 7.09 -35.58 -37.71
CA GLU A 396 7.82 -36.56 -38.52
C GLU A 396 9.32 -36.25 -38.58
N LYS A 397 9.68 -34.99 -38.88
CA LYS A 397 11.07 -34.60 -39.16
C LYS A 397 11.83 -34.20 -37.90
N PHE A 398 11.21 -33.42 -37.01
CA PHE A 398 11.92 -32.80 -35.89
C PHE A 398 11.54 -33.37 -34.52
N GLN A 399 10.58 -34.30 -34.47
CA GLN A 399 10.01 -34.82 -33.21
C GLN A 399 9.45 -33.70 -32.30
N ILE A 400 8.97 -32.61 -32.92
CA ILE A 400 8.34 -31.47 -32.24
C ILE A 400 6.85 -31.51 -32.52
N SER A 401 6.03 -31.42 -31.48
CA SER A 401 4.57 -31.37 -31.59
C SER A 401 3.96 -30.13 -30.93
N PHE A 402 2.81 -29.71 -31.44
CA PHE A 402 2.02 -28.64 -30.83
C PHE A 402 1.20 -29.22 -29.69
N GLY A 403 1.78 -29.25 -28.49
CA GLY A 403 1.05 -29.64 -27.29
C GLY A 403 -0.25 -28.82 -27.11
N ASN A 404 -1.25 -29.39 -26.45
CA ASN A 404 -2.58 -28.77 -26.27
C ASN A 404 -2.55 -27.33 -25.75
N ARG A 405 -1.58 -27.02 -24.89
CA ARG A 405 -1.35 -25.66 -24.38
C ARG A 405 -0.95 -24.70 -25.49
N ILE A 406 0.04 -25.07 -26.29
CA ILE A 406 0.56 -24.25 -27.38
C ILE A 406 -0.56 -24.02 -28.39
N MET A 407 -1.34 -25.06 -28.73
CA MET A 407 -2.51 -24.89 -29.62
C MET A 407 -3.55 -23.91 -29.08
N ARG A 408 -3.85 -23.96 -27.78
CA ARG A 408 -4.75 -22.98 -27.14
C ARG A 408 -4.18 -21.56 -27.21
N GLN A 409 -2.88 -21.41 -26.96
CA GLN A 409 -2.19 -20.12 -27.06
C GLN A 409 -2.21 -19.59 -28.50
N ILE A 410 -1.92 -20.43 -29.51
CA ILE A 410 -1.95 -20.04 -30.94
C ILE A 410 -3.34 -19.54 -31.33
N ARG A 411 -4.40 -20.28 -31.02
CA ARG A 411 -5.78 -19.88 -31.33
C ARG A 411 -6.14 -18.55 -30.67
N SER A 412 -5.91 -18.44 -29.35
CA SER A 412 -6.16 -17.22 -28.59
C SER A 412 -5.36 -16.03 -29.15
N TYR A 413 -4.09 -16.23 -29.46
CA TYR A 413 -3.18 -15.21 -29.98
C TYR A 413 -3.68 -14.64 -31.31
N ILE A 414 -4.01 -15.51 -32.27
CA ILE A 414 -4.42 -15.10 -33.61
C ILE A 414 -5.74 -14.32 -33.55
N SER A 415 -6.73 -14.82 -32.81
CA SER A 415 -8.03 -14.15 -32.63
C SER A 415 -7.87 -12.73 -32.10
N VAL A 416 -7.09 -12.57 -31.02
CA VAL A 416 -6.89 -11.27 -30.37
C VAL A 416 -6.02 -10.35 -31.24
N TYR A 417 -5.02 -10.88 -31.94
CA TYR A 417 -4.14 -10.08 -32.80
C TYR A 417 -4.91 -9.47 -33.98
N VAL A 418 -5.80 -10.24 -34.60
CA VAL A 418 -6.69 -9.74 -35.67
C VAL A 418 -7.65 -8.70 -35.12
N ALA A 419 -8.21 -8.91 -33.93
CA ALA A 419 -9.08 -7.93 -33.26
C ALA A 419 -8.36 -6.61 -32.91
N CYS A 420 -7.05 -6.64 -32.66
CA CYS A 420 -6.22 -5.45 -32.51
C CYS A 420 -5.92 -4.73 -33.86
N GLY A 421 -6.44 -5.24 -34.98
CA GLY A 421 -6.27 -4.68 -36.33
C GLY A 421 -5.06 -5.22 -37.10
N GLY A 422 -4.49 -6.35 -36.67
CA GLY A 422 -3.42 -7.05 -37.38
C GLY A 422 -3.92 -8.05 -38.43
N GLU A 423 -3.01 -8.59 -39.23
CA GLU A 423 -3.32 -9.65 -40.19
C GLU A 423 -3.13 -11.04 -39.59
N GLU A 424 -3.99 -11.98 -39.97
CA GLU A 424 -3.97 -13.37 -39.48
C GLU A 424 -2.64 -14.07 -39.78
N LEU A 425 -2.10 -13.92 -40.98
CA LEU A 425 -0.85 -14.57 -41.38
C LEU A 425 0.38 -13.97 -40.67
N THR A 426 0.35 -12.68 -40.36
CA THR A 426 1.38 -12.03 -39.52
C THR A 426 1.31 -12.54 -38.08
N ALA A 427 0.11 -12.72 -37.54
CA ALA A 427 -0.08 -13.28 -36.20
C ALA A 427 0.44 -14.73 -36.13
N LEU A 428 0.14 -15.53 -37.16
CA LEU A 428 0.56 -16.92 -37.27
C LEU A 428 2.09 -17.05 -37.39
N ASP A 429 2.73 -16.23 -38.22
CA ASP A 429 4.19 -16.15 -38.31
C ASP A 429 4.84 -15.77 -36.97
N ASP A 430 4.26 -14.78 -36.29
CA ASP A 430 4.79 -14.31 -35.02
C ASP A 430 4.70 -15.38 -33.92
N ILE A 431 3.51 -15.94 -33.65
CA ILE A 431 3.35 -16.89 -32.56
C ILE A 431 4.10 -18.20 -32.80
N LEU A 432 4.16 -18.68 -34.05
CA LEU A 432 4.88 -19.90 -34.37
C LEU A 432 6.38 -19.72 -34.21
N SER A 433 6.95 -18.59 -34.67
CA SER A 433 8.39 -18.33 -34.50
C SER A 433 8.80 -18.39 -33.02
N LYS A 434 7.99 -17.78 -32.16
CA LYS A 434 8.23 -17.67 -30.71
C LYS A 434 7.98 -18.96 -29.93
N LYS A 435 6.97 -19.77 -30.31
CA LYS A 435 6.52 -20.95 -29.53
C LYS A 435 6.93 -22.29 -30.08
N VAL A 436 7.10 -22.39 -31.40
CA VAL A 436 7.32 -23.64 -32.10
C VAL A 436 8.74 -23.68 -32.64
N PHE A 437 9.10 -22.75 -33.53
CA PHE A 437 10.40 -22.81 -34.22
C PHE A 437 11.57 -22.59 -33.28
N ARG A 438 11.40 -21.83 -32.19
CA ARG A 438 12.39 -21.73 -31.11
C ARG A 438 12.85 -23.10 -30.57
N LYS A 439 11.97 -24.11 -30.54
CA LYS A 439 12.30 -25.45 -30.01
C LYS A 439 13.32 -26.19 -30.87
N LEU A 440 13.53 -25.77 -32.12
CA LEU A 440 14.59 -26.29 -32.97
C LEU A 440 15.99 -26.03 -32.37
N ALA A 441 16.15 -24.97 -31.56
CA ALA A 441 17.41 -24.67 -30.90
C ALA A 441 17.83 -25.73 -29.86
N ALA A 442 16.89 -26.55 -29.38
CA ALA A 442 17.17 -27.65 -28.44
C ALA A 442 17.58 -28.96 -29.16
N LEU A 443 17.45 -29.03 -30.48
CA LEU A 443 17.81 -30.20 -31.28
C LEU A 443 19.30 -30.20 -31.64
N ASN A 444 19.77 -31.32 -32.20
CA ASN A 444 21.13 -31.40 -32.70
C ASN A 444 21.35 -30.39 -33.84
N ALA A 445 22.28 -29.45 -33.63
CA ALA A 445 22.61 -28.39 -34.57
C ALA A 445 22.93 -28.87 -35.99
N ALA A 446 23.70 -29.96 -36.12
CA ALA A 446 24.06 -30.50 -37.43
C ALA A 446 22.82 -31.02 -38.20
N TYR A 447 21.85 -31.58 -37.47
CA TYR A 447 20.60 -32.05 -38.04
C TYR A 447 19.69 -30.89 -38.46
N VAL A 448 19.57 -29.85 -37.62
CA VAL A 448 18.81 -28.65 -37.96
C VAL A 448 19.42 -27.94 -39.17
N ARG A 449 20.75 -27.94 -39.29
CA ARG A 449 21.45 -27.40 -40.47
C ARG A 449 21.15 -28.17 -41.75
N SER A 450 21.03 -29.50 -41.71
CA SER A 450 20.72 -30.29 -42.91
C SER A 450 19.27 -30.17 -43.35
N GLU A 451 18.33 -30.07 -42.40
CA GLU A 451 16.89 -30.05 -42.70
C GLU A 451 16.28 -28.64 -42.71
N GLY A 452 17.01 -27.61 -42.28
CA GLY A 452 16.48 -26.25 -42.09
C GLY A 452 16.04 -25.56 -43.38
N GLU A 453 16.79 -25.74 -44.48
CA GLU A 453 16.37 -25.24 -45.81
C GLU A 453 15.13 -25.98 -46.32
N ALA A 454 15.06 -27.31 -46.14
CA ALA A 454 13.89 -28.09 -46.52
C ALA A 454 12.62 -27.68 -45.74
N LEU A 455 12.78 -27.28 -44.47
CA LEU A 455 11.71 -26.71 -43.66
C LEU A 455 11.28 -25.31 -44.19
N CYS A 456 12.22 -24.48 -44.63
CA CYS A 456 11.89 -23.18 -45.25
C CYS A 456 11.11 -23.38 -46.56
N ASP A 457 11.57 -24.28 -47.43
CA ASP A 457 10.88 -24.64 -48.67
C ASP A 457 9.48 -25.20 -48.41
N PHE A 458 9.32 -26.00 -47.35
CA PHE A 458 8.03 -26.52 -46.93
C PHE A 458 7.08 -25.41 -46.50
N LEU A 459 7.57 -24.40 -45.76
CA LEU A 459 6.79 -23.23 -45.39
C LEU A 459 6.32 -22.42 -46.60
N ASP A 460 7.19 -22.24 -47.60
CA ASP A 460 6.85 -21.53 -48.83
C ASP A 460 5.74 -22.26 -49.61
N ARG A 461 5.80 -23.60 -49.72
CA ARG A 461 4.73 -24.40 -50.34
C ARG A 461 3.41 -24.32 -49.57
N LEU A 462 3.47 -24.27 -48.24
CA LEU A 462 2.29 -24.33 -47.40
C LEU A 462 1.58 -22.97 -47.28
N PHE A 463 2.35 -21.90 -47.06
CA PHE A 463 1.84 -20.56 -46.78
C PHE A 463 1.91 -19.60 -47.98
N GLY A 464 2.81 -19.86 -48.92
CA GLY A 464 3.11 -19.04 -50.10
C GLY A 464 4.51 -18.42 -50.01
N ASP A 465 5.09 -18.12 -51.17
CA ASP A 465 6.40 -17.44 -51.28
C ASP A 465 6.36 -16.09 -50.55
N ASP A 466 7.48 -15.69 -49.94
CA ASP A 466 7.64 -14.47 -49.13
C ASP A 466 6.71 -14.33 -47.90
N ARG A 467 5.95 -15.37 -47.54
CA ARG A 467 5.21 -15.44 -46.27
C ARG A 467 6.10 -16.01 -45.16
N MET A 468 5.64 -15.95 -43.92
CA MET A 468 6.35 -16.52 -42.75
C MET A 468 7.81 -16.03 -42.54
N PRO A 469 8.12 -14.74 -42.72
CA PRO A 469 9.50 -14.25 -42.61
C PRO A 469 10.11 -14.46 -41.23
N LYS A 470 9.36 -14.27 -40.12
CA LYS A 470 9.90 -14.44 -38.76
C LYS A 470 10.24 -15.89 -38.47
N CYS A 471 9.41 -16.84 -38.90
CA CYS A 471 9.69 -18.27 -38.76
C CYS A 471 10.94 -18.66 -39.56
N LYS A 472 11.05 -18.24 -40.83
CA LYS A 472 12.22 -18.52 -41.68
C LYS A 472 13.49 -17.90 -41.10
N GLU A 473 13.42 -16.67 -40.61
CA GLU A 473 14.56 -16.02 -39.96
C GLU A 473 14.99 -16.76 -38.69
N THR A 474 14.04 -17.21 -37.88
CA THR A 474 14.33 -18.02 -36.67
C THR A 474 15.07 -19.31 -37.04
N VAL A 475 14.62 -20.03 -38.08
CA VAL A 475 15.31 -21.23 -38.58
C VAL A 475 16.73 -20.88 -39.02
N ARG A 476 16.91 -19.84 -39.83
CA ARG A 476 18.23 -19.41 -40.32
C ARG A 476 19.19 -19.00 -39.21
N ILE A 477 18.71 -18.29 -38.19
CA ILE A 477 19.51 -17.92 -37.01
C ILE A 477 20.00 -19.19 -36.29
N ILE A 478 19.11 -20.16 -36.07
CA ILE A 478 19.48 -21.42 -35.40
C ILE A 478 20.50 -22.20 -36.23
N VAL A 479 20.29 -22.30 -37.54
CA VAL A 479 21.19 -22.96 -38.51
C VAL A 479 22.57 -22.29 -38.57
N ARG A 480 22.65 -20.97 -38.36
CA ARG A 480 23.89 -20.20 -38.35
C ARG A 480 24.67 -20.34 -37.03
N ASN A 481 23.95 -20.44 -35.91
CA ASN A 481 24.53 -20.41 -34.57
C ASN A 481 24.89 -21.80 -34.03
N GLY A 482 24.20 -22.86 -34.47
CA GLY A 482 24.58 -24.25 -34.23
C GLY A 482 25.33 -24.79 -35.43
#